data_AF-A0A931W4K3-F1
#
_entry.id   AF-A0A931W4K3-F1
#
_cell.length_a   1.000
_cell.length_b   1.000
_cell.length_c   1.000
_cell.angle_alpha   90.00
_cell.angle_beta   90.00
_cell.angle_gamma   90.00
#
_symmetry.space_group_name_H-M   'P 1'
#
loop_
_entity.id
_entity.type
_entity.pdbx_description
1 polymer ?
#
loop_
_entity_poly.entity_id
_entity_poly.type
_entity_poly.pdbx_seq_one_letter_code
_entity_poly.pdbx_strand_id
1 'polypeptide(L)'
;SLVSFGALITISLLVLVFVGREALFAIHVGEGAFYRVVPYIAMTVPSLVIVVYGIVVLLAGARRFWRETQGTLSEVVDLGALWRATKDAFGLSYMKGGGAGCNYPDAAFSNSRRWFHHLVFYGFLLDFAATSIAAFYDHFLGWQAPYPFFSWPVALGTVGGIGLLIGTSGMLYLKWRSDRDPAAQPMLNMDVAFLALLWLTSMTGFFVLIWRETAAMGTLLVIHLGMVAGLFITMPYGKFAHVVYRYAALVRYAIEQRRVESS
;
A
#
# COMPACT_ATOMS: atom_id res chain seq x y z
N SER A 1 -14.24 1.09 2.25
CA SER A 1 -14.60 1.68 3.57
C SER A 1 -15.42 2.94 3.32
N LEU A 2 -16.11 3.48 4.34
CA LEU A 2 -16.82 4.77 4.23
C LEU A 2 -15.89 5.88 3.73
N VAL A 3 -14.63 5.87 4.17
CA VAL A 3 -13.59 6.82 3.73
C VAL A 3 -13.30 6.70 2.24
N SER A 4 -13.09 5.49 1.70
CA SER A 4 -12.86 5.31 0.26
C SER A 4 -14.04 5.75 -0.59
N PHE A 5 -15.27 5.47 -0.12
CA PHE A 5 -16.48 5.90 -0.81
C PHE A 5 -16.63 7.42 -0.77
N GLY A 6 -16.37 8.04 0.38
CA GLY A 6 -16.31 9.48 0.53
C GLY A 6 -15.28 10.11 -0.40
N ALA A 7 -14.04 9.60 -0.41
CA ALA A 7 -12.98 10.07 -1.30
C ALA A 7 -13.37 9.97 -2.78
N LEU A 8 -13.96 8.85 -3.19
CA LEU A 8 -14.45 8.65 -4.55
C LEU A 8 -15.52 9.68 -4.94
N ILE A 9 -16.52 9.88 -4.08
CA ILE A 9 -17.59 10.86 -4.31
C ILE A 9 -17.00 12.26 -4.39
N THR A 10 -16.13 12.63 -3.44
CA THR A 10 -15.51 13.95 -3.40
C THR A 10 -14.72 14.22 -4.68
N ILE A 11 -13.85 13.32 -5.12
CA ILE A 11 -13.07 13.51 -6.35
C ILE A 11 -14.00 13.57 -7.58
N SER A 12 -15.01 12.70 -7.66
CA SER A 12 -16.00 12.72 -8.75
C SER A 12 -16.74 14.05 -8.83
N LEU A 13 -17.20 14.58 -7.69
CA LEU A 13 -17.89 15.86 -7.62
C LEU A 13 -16.96 17.03 -7.99
N LEU A 14 -15.70 17.01 -7.53
CA LEU A 14 -14.73 18.05 -7.87
C LEU A 14 -14.47 18.08 -9.39
N VAL A 15 -14.31 16.92 -10.03
CA VAL A 15 -14.13 16.86 -11.49
C VAL A 15 -15.38 17.37 -12.22
N LEU A 16 -16.56 16.96 -11.79
CA LEU A 16 -17.83 17.41 -12.38
C LEU A 16 -18.04 18.92 -12.26
N VAL A 17 -17.70 19.52 -11.12
CA VAL A 17 -17.91 20.95 -10.84
C VAL A 17 -16.86 21.82 -11.53
N PHE A 18 -15.58 21.43 -11.48
CA PHE A 18 -14.48 22.30 -11.92
C PHE A 18 -13.99 22.03 -13.34
N VAL A 19 -14.21 20.84 -13.88
CA VAL A 19 -13.74 20.45 -15.23
C VAL A 19 -14.91 20.17 -16.16
N GLY A 20 -15.98 19.58 -15.63
CA GLY A 20 -17.22 19.31 -16.34
C GLY A 20 -17.38 17.84 -16.75
N ARG A 21 -18.60 17.49 -17.19
CA ARG A 21 -18.95 16.10 -17.54
C ARG A 21 -18.14 15.54 -18.71
N GLU A 22 -17.76 16.38 -19.67
CA GLU A 22 -17.07 15.94 -20.88
C GLU A 22 -15.69 15.36 -20.54
N ALA A 23 -15.05 15.85 -19.47
CA ALA A 23 -13.79 15.30 -18.98
C ALA A 23 -13.88 13.82 -18.55
N LEU A 24 -15.06 13.36 -18.13
CA LEU A 24 -15.25 11.97 -17.68
C LEU A 24 -15.52 10.98 -18.81
N PHE A 25 -16.10 11.47 -19.92
CA PHE A 25 -16.65 10.63 -20.99
C PHE A 25 -16.04 10.90 -22.37
N ALA A 26 -15.22 11.95 -22.52
CA ALA A 26 -14.51 12.21 -23.76
C ALA A 26 -13.28 11.30 -23.90
N ILE A 27 -12.86 11.09 -25.15
CA ILE A 27 -11.62 10.41 -25.49
C ILE A 27 -10.48 11.41 -25.31
N HIS A 28 -9.50 11.09 -24.46
CA HIS A 28 -8.30 11.90 -24.30
C HIS A 28 -7.06 11.06 -24.64
N VAL A 29 -6.33 11.48 -25.67
CA VAL A 29 -5.13 10.79 -26.16
C VAL A 29 -3.96 11.77 -26.19
N GLY A 30 -2.75 11.22 -26.10
CA GLY A 30 -1.48 11.94 -26.14
C GLY A 30 -0.98 12.37 -24.77
N GLU A 31 0.14 13.10 -24.78
CA GLU A 31 0.76 13.61 -23.57
C GLU A 31 -0.19 14.51 -22.77
N GLY A 32 -0.17 14.36 -21.46
CA GLY A 32 -1.01 15.11 -20.53
C GLY A 32 -2.49 14.75 -20.58
N ALA A 33 -2.88 13.64 -21.23
CA ALA A 33 -4.29 13.23 -21.31
C ALA A 33 -4.96 13.11 -19.93
N PHE A 34 -4.23 12.60 -18.92
CA PHE A 34 -4.74 12.50 -17.56
C PHE A 34 -4.95 13.89 -16.92
N TYR A 35 -4.09 14.86 -17.23
CA TYR A 35 -4.18 16.21 -16.69
C TYR A 35 -5.33 17.05 -17.27
N ARG A 36 -5.88 16.63 -18.42
CA ARG A 36 -7.12 17.21 -18.96
C ARG A 36 -8.35 16.80 -18.14
N VAL A 37 -8.30 15.65 -17.47
CA VAL A 37 -9.39 15.16 -16.61
C VAL A 37 -9.21 15.64 -15.18
N VAL A 38 -8.01 15.46 -14.62
CA VAL A 38 -7.67 15.90 -13.26
C VAL A 38 -6.45 16.82 -13.37
N PRO A 39 -6.63 18.14 -13.24
CA PRO A 39 -5.53 19.10 -13.37
C PRO A 39 -4.35 18.75 -12.47
N TYR A 40 -3.13 19.00 -12.94
CA TYR A 40 -1.88 18.62 -12.24
C TYR A 40 -1.87 18.99 -10.76
N ILE A 41 -2.26 20.23 -10.42
CA ILE A 41 -2.30 20.72 -9.04
C ILE A 41 -3.29 19.91 -8.19
N ALA A 42 -4.45 19.58 -8.76
CA ALA A 42 -5.48 18.78 -8.09
C ALA A 42 -5.06 17.32 -7.89
N MET A 43 -4.17 16.79 -8.75
CA MET A 43 -3.62 15.45 -8.60
C MET A 43 -2.47 15.41 -7.57
N THR A 44 -1.55 16.38 -7.65
CA THR A 44 -0.28 16.34 -6.91
C THR A 44 -0.41 16.87 -5.49
N VAL A 45 -1.09 18.01 -5.27
CA VAL A 45 -1.12 18.65 -3.94
C VAL A 45 -1.86 17.81 -2.90
N PRO A 46 -3.10 17.32 -3.15
CA PRO A 46 -3.80 16.49 -2.17
C PRO A 46 -3.06 15.20 -1.87
N SER A 47 -2.50 14.56 -2.91
CA SER A 47 -1.72 13.33 -2.75
C SER A 47 -0.49 13.54 -1.86
N LEU A 48 0.26 14.63 -2.07
CA LEU A 48 1.40 14.98 -1.24
C LEU A 48 0.98 15.23 0.22
N VAL A 49 -0.11 15.99 0.43
CA VAL A 49 -0.63 16.26 1.77
C VAL A 49 -0.99 14.96 2.49
N ILE A 50 -1.69 14.03 1.82
CA ILE A 50 -2.07 12.73 2.40
C ILE A 50 -0.83 11.90 2.74
N VAL A 51 0.18 11.85 1.85
CA VAL A 51 1.42 11.10 2.09
C VAL A 51 2.21 11.68 3.27
N VAL A 52 2.43 13.00 3.29
CA VAL A 52 3.14 13.68 4.39
C VAL A 52 2.41 13.47 5.70
N TYR A 53 1.08 13.62 5.71
CA TYR A 53 0.25 13.34 6.87
C TYR A 53 0.44 11.91 7.37
N GLY A 54 0.37 10.91 6.47
CA GLY A 54 0.57 9.52 6.82
C GLY A 54 1.95 9.24 7.43
N ILE A 55 3.01 9.81 6.85
CA ILE A 55 4.37 9.72 7.39
C ILE A 55 4.43 10.31 8.80
N VAL A 56 3.88 11.51 9.02
CA VAL A 56 3.86 12.16 10.34
C VAL A 56 3.15 11.30 11.38
N VAL A 57 1.98 10.74 11.05
CA VAL A 57 1.22 9.87 11.98
C VAL A 57 2.02 8.59 12.31
N LEU A 58 2.62 7.95 11.30
CA LEU A 58 3.42 6.73 11.51
C LEU A 58 4.69 7.02 12.34
N LEU A 59 5.39 8.12 12.09
CA LEU A 59 6.56 8.54 12.88
C LEU A 59 6.19 8.92 14.31
N ALA A 60 5.07 9.62 14.52
CA ALA A 60 4.56 9.95 15.84
C ALA A 60 4.20 8.67 16.63
N GLY A 61 3.55 7.71 15.98
CA GLY A 61 3.25 6.38 16.54
C GLY A 61 4.53 5.63 16.92
N ALA A 62 5.50 5.54 16.02
CA ALA A 62 6.78 4.89 16.28
C ALA A 62 7.54 5.54 17.46
N ARG A 63 7.56 6.88 17.51
CA ARG A 63 8.18 7.64 18.61
C ARG A 63 7.48 7.38 19.94
N ARG A 64 6.14 7.30 19.95
CA ARG A 64 5.36 6.99 21.15
C ARG A 64 5.67 5.58 21.65
N PHE A 65 5.65 4.58 20.76
CA PHE A 65 6.02 3.20 21.07
C PHE A 65 7.42 3.11 21.67
N TRP A 66 8.40 3.82 21.09
CA TRP A 66 9.77 3.82 21.58
C TRP A 66 9.90 4.43 22.98
N ARG A 67 9.16 5.51 23.26
CA ARG A 67 9.13 6.14 24.59
C ARG A 67 8.48 5.26 25.64
N GLU A 68 7.38 4.59 25.30
CA GLU A 68 6.64 3.70 26.22
C GLU A 68 7.43 2.44 26.57
N THR A 69 8.27 1.95 25.64
CA THR A 69 9.17 0.81 25.88
C THR A 69 10.48 1.19 26.57
N GLN A 70 10.59 2.43 27.10
CA GLN A 70 11.79 2.97 27.75
C GLN A 70 13.07 2.85 26.88
N GLY A 71 12.94 2.92 25.55
CA GLY A 71 14.09 2.92 24.65
C GLY A 71 14.82 4.26 24.66
N THR A 72 16.14 4.21 24.78
CA THR A 72 16.99 5.40 24.69
C THR A 72 17.28 5.72 23.22
N LEU A 73 17.30 6.98 22.80
CA LEU A 73 17.59 7.36 21.40
C LEU A 73 18.98 6.91 20.94
N SER A 74 19.93 6.77 21.86
CA SER A 74 21.27 6.24 21.61
C SER A 74 21.29 4.76 21.21
N GLU A 75 20.24 3.99 21.53
CA GLU A 75 20.10 2.57 21.19
C GLU A 75 19.57 2.35 19.77
N VAL A 76 18.85 3.34 19.21
CA VAL A 76 18.25 3.28 17.86
C VAL A 76 19.33 3.29 16.76
N VAL A 77 20.53 3.78 17.06
CA VAL A 77 21.61 3.99 16.07
C VAL A 77 22.49 2.73 15.90
N ASP A 78 22.10 1.60 16.50
CA ASP A 78 22.77 0.33 16.26
C ASP A 78 22.47 -0.20 14.85
N LEU A 79 23.36 0.12 13.91
CA LEU A 79 23.30 -0.31 12.51
C LEU A 79 23.21 -1.84 12.36
N GLY A 80 23.85 -2.60 13.26
CA GLY A 80 23.80 -4.06 13.25
C GLY A 80 22.43 -4.60 13.64
N ALA A 81 21.80 -4.02 14.66
CA ALA A 81 20.45 -4.37 15.07
C ALA A 81 19.41 -3.96 14.02
N LEU A 82 19.55 -2.78 13.42
CA LEU A 82 18.70 -2.32 12.32
C LEU A 82 18.77 -3.27 11.12
N TRP A 83 19.97 -3.72 10.75
CA TRP A 83 20.15 -4.68 9.66
C TRP A 83 19.49 -6.03 9.94
N ARG A 84 19.68 -6.60 11.15
CA ARG A 84 19.01 -7.85 11.55
C ARG A 84 17.49 -7.71 11.53
N ALA A 85 16.96 -6.66 12.12
CA ALA A 85 15.52 -6.40 12.17
C ALA A 85 14.92 -6.18 10.78
N THR A 86 15.63 -5.49 9.88
CA THR A 86 15.23 -5.33 8.48
C THR A 86 15.19 -6.67 7.77
N LYS A 87 16.24 -7.48 7.88
CA LYS A 87 16.29 -8.83 7.28
C LYS A 87 15.15 -9.72 7.80
N ASP A 88 14.85 -9.65 9.10
CA ASP A 88 13.76 -10.43 9.70
C ASP A 88 12.37 -9.94 9.30
N ALA A 89 12.18 -8.63 9.16
CA ALA A 89 10.93 -8.04 8.71
C ALA A 89 10.62 -8.43 7.26
N PHE A 90 11.59 -8.24 6.34
CA PHE A 90 11.44 -8.58 4.93
C PHE A 90 11.39 -10.10 4.68
N GLY A 91 12.08 -10.89 5.50
CA GLY A 91 12.09 -12.35 5.42
C GLY A 91 10.88 -13.03 6.07
N LEU A 92 10.08 -12.27 6.83
CA LEU A 92 9.04 -12.78 7.73
C LEU A 92 9.55 -13.94 8.60
N SER A 93 10.76 -13.83 9.14
CA SER A 93 11.49 -14.92 9.82
C SER A 93 10.62 -15.61 10.89
N TYR A 94 9.92 -14.81 11.70
CA TYR A 94 9.07 -15.29 12.79
C TYR A 94 7.70 -15.85 12.36
N MET A 95 7.36 -15.79 11.06
CA MET A 95 6.20 -16.51 10.49
C MET A 95 6.58 -17.87 9.90
N LYS A 96 7.85 -18.26 9.93
CA LYS A 96 8.29 -19.56 9.40
C LYS A 96 7.94 -20.74 10.31
N GLY A 97 7.61 -20.50 11.58
CA GLY A 97 7.28 -21.56 12.55
C GLY A 97 8.36 -22.64 12.66
N GLY A 98 9.64 -22.25 12.63
CA GLY A 98 10.77 -23.21 12.59
C GLY A 98 11.05 -23.85 11.23
N GLY A 99 10.34 -23.46 10.17
CA GLY A 99 10.56 -23.92 8.77
C GLY A 99 9.34 -24.62 8.16
N ALA A 100 8.52 -25.28 8.99
CA ALA A 100 7.33 -26.01 8.55
C ALA A 100 6.18 -25.10 8.10
N GLY A 101 6.18 -23.81 8.48
CA GLY A 101 5.08 -22.87 8.24
C GLY A 101 4.20 -22.70 9.48
N CYS A 102 2.99 -22.15 9.31
CA CYS A 102 2.02 -22.00 10.40
C CYS A 102 0.83 -22.94 10.17
N ASN A 103 0.19 -23.40 11.25
CA ASN A 103 -1.09 -24.11 11.19
C ASN A 103 -2.18 -23.09 10.81
N TYR A 104 -2.38 -22.91 9.51
CA TYR A 104 -3.34 -21.98 8.92
C TYR A 104 -3.54 -22.31 7.42
N PRO A 105 -4.78 -22.46 6.93
CA PRO A 105 -6.05 -22.16 7.59
C PRO A 105 -6.59 -23.30 8.48
N ASP A 106 -5.99 -24.48 8.40
CA ASP A 106 -6.31 -25.70 9.14
C ASP A 106 -5.17 -26.11 10.09
N ALA A 107 -5.34 -27.23 10.79
CA ALA A 107 -4.34 -27.75 11.73
C ALA A 107 -3.03 -28.23 11.04
N ALA A 108 -2.99 -28.23 9.71
CA ALA A 108 -1.82 -28.60 8.93
C ALA A 108 -0.87 -27.41 8.75
N PHE A 109 0.43 -27.67 8.83
CA PHE A 109 1.45 -26.67 8.59
C PHE A 109 1.46 -26.23 7.11
N SER A 110 1.33 -24.92 6.88
CA SER A 110 1.36 -24.34 5.54
C SER A 110 2.15 -23.03 5.48
N ASN A 111 2.82 -22.82 4.35
CA ASN A 111 3.49 -21.57 4.01
C ASN A 111 2.64 -20.65 3.11
N SER A 112 1.40 -21.04 2.76
CA SER A 112 0.56 -20.29 1.82
C SER A 112 0.30 -18.85 2.29
N ARG A 113 0.03 -18.66 3.59
CA ARG A 113 -0.17 -17.31 4.18
C ARG A 113 1.07 -16.43 3.99
N ARG A 114 2.27 -17.01 4.12
CA ARG A 114 3.54 -16.29 3.96
C ARG A 114 3.75 -15.87 2.51
N TRP A 115 3.51 -16.76 1.55
CA TRP A 115 3.63 -16.45 0.13
C TRP A 115 2.65 -15.34 -0.30
N PHE A 116 1.38 -15.45 0.06
CA PHE A 116 0.42 -14.39 -0.26
C PHE A 116 0.74 -13.07 0.42
N HIS A 117 1.30 -13.10 1.65
CA HIS A 117 1.78 -11.88 2.30
C HIS A 117 2.96 -11.25 1.56
N HIS A 118 3.94 -12.05 1.09
CA HIS A 118 5.04 -11.55 0.27
C HIS A 118 4.53 -10.95 -1.04
N LEU A 119 3.57 -11.60 -1.71
CA LEU A 119 2.96 -11.04 -2.92
C LEU A 119 2.29 -9.69 -2.67
N VAL A 120 1.57 -9.53 -1.55
CA VAL A 120 0.97 -8.24 -1.21
C VAL A 120 2.02 -7.20 -0.81
N PHE A 121 2.99 -7.59 0.02
CA PHE A 121 4.01 -6.67 0.51
C PHE A 121 4.92 -6.15 -0.62
N TYR A 122 5.48 -7.07 -1.41
CA TYR A 122 6.32 -6.69 -2.55
C TYR A 122 5.49 -6.10 -3.68
N GLY A 123 4.25 -6.56 -3.89
CA GLY A 123 3.33 -5.96 -4.86
C GLY A 123 3.08 -4.48 -4.56
N PHE A 124 2.73 -4.17 -3.31
CA PHE A 124 2.55 -2.79 -2.85
C PHE A 124 3.84 -1.96 -3.00
N LEU A 125 5.00 -2.52 -2.65
CA LEU A 125 6.28 -1.80 -2.75
C LEU A 125 6.64 -1.47 -4.21
N LEU A 126 6.36 -2.38 -5.14
CA LEU A 126 6.55 -2.15 -6.57
C LEU A 126 5.59 -1.08 -7.11
N ASP A 127 4.32 -1.10 -6.70
CA ASP A 127 3.35 -0.06 -7.09
C ASP A 127 3.74 1.31 -6.52
N PHE A 128 4.22 1.35 -5.27
CA PHE A 128 4.74 2.58 -4.67
C PHE A 128 5.98 3.10 -5.41
N ALA A 129 6.89 2.20 -5.81
CA ALA A 129 8.05 2.55 -6.63
C ALA A 129 7.62 3.08 -8.00
N ALA A 130 6.61 2.46 -8.63
CA ALA A 130 6.04 2.93 -9.89
C ALA A 130 5.51 4.36 -9.79
N THR A 131 4.73 4.67 -8.74
CA THR A 131 4.23 6.03 -8.49
C THR A 131 5.37 7.01 -8.22
N SER A 132 6.40 6.60 -7.47
CA SER A 132 7.56 7.46 -7.15
C SER A 132 8.37 7.80 -8.40
N ILE A 133 8.60 6.82 -9.29
CA ILE A 133 9.29 7.05 -10.57
C ILE A 133 8.42 7.89 -11.50
N ALA A 134 7.10 7.65 -11.55
CA ALA A 134 6.18 8.49 -12.31
C ALA A 134 6.20 9.95 -11.85
N ALA A 135 6.22 10.20 -10.53
CA ALA A 135 6.35 11.55 -9.99
C ALA A 135 7.71 12.17 -10.34
N PHE A 136 8.78 11.38 -10.32
CA PHE A 136 10.10 11.84 -10.72
C PHE A 136 10.15 12.23 -12.21
N TYR A 137 9.59 11.38 -13.08
CA TYR A 137 9.49 11.62 -14.53
C TYR A 137 8.77 12.93 -14.83
N ASP A 138 7.63 13.13 -14.20
CA ASP A 138 6.81 14.31 -14.44
C ASP A 138 7.47 15.59 -13.88
N HIS A 139 7.97 15.56 -12.63
CA HIS A 139 8.46 16.75 -11.95
C HIS A 139 9.88 17.17 -12.36
N PHE A 140 10.76 16.21 -12.66
CA PHE A 140 12.17 16.49 -12.96
C PHE A 140 12.52 16.32 -14.43
N LEU A 141 11.87 15.40 -15.16
CA LEU A 141 12.15 15.16 -16.58
C LEU A 141 11.11 15.81 -17.50
N GLY A 142 10.00 16.31 -16.96
CA GLY A 142 8.89 16.87 -17.73
C GLY A 142 8.12 15.86 -18.58
N TRP A 143 8.34 14.55 -18.35
CA TRP A 143 7.66 13.49 -19.08
C TRP A 143 6.27 13.27 -18.49
N GLN A 144 5.25 13.67 -19.22
CA GLN A 144 3.87 13.65 -18.73
C GLN A 144 3.20 12.30 -19.01
N ALA A 145 2.40 11.83 -18.06
CA ALA A 145 1.52 10.69 -18.26
C ALA A 145 0.47 10.97 -19.37
N PRO A 146 0.01 9.96 -20.13
CA PRO A 146 0.22 8.51 -19.95
C PRO A 146 1.57 8.00 -20.51
N TYR A 147 2.26 7.15 -19.75
CA TYR A 147 3.57 6.61 -20.15
C TYR A 147 3.50 5.41 -21.11
N PRO A 148 4.55 5.14 -21.92
CA PRO A 148 4.65 3.93 -22.74
C PRO A 148 4.55 2.64 -21.91
N PHE A 149 4.05 1.55 -22.51
CA PHE A 149 3.84 0.27 -21.81
C PHE A 149 5.11 -0.34 -21.21
N PHE A 150 6.26 -0.15 -21.84
CA PHE A 150 7.56 -0.66 -21.38
C PHE A 150 8.34 0.34 -20.50
N SER A 151 7.71 1.46 -20.13
CA SER A 151 8.34 2.39 -19.19
C SER A 151 8.44 1.79 -17.79
N TRP A 152 9.44 2.22 -17.01
CA TRP A 152 9.62 1.77 -15.63
C TRP A 152 8.37 1.91 -14.76
N PRO A 153 7.63 3.04 -14.77
CA PRO A 153 6.38 3.14 -14.01
C PRO A 153 5.35 2.07 -14.38
N VAL A 154 5.14 1.82 -15.68
CA VAL A 154 4.12 0.87 -16.12
C VAL A 154 4.54 -0.57 -15.84
N ALA A 155 5.82 -0.91 -16.07
CA ALA A 155 6.33 -2.26 -15.80
C ALA A 155 6.25 -2.61 -14.30
N LEU A 156 6.73 -1.71 -13.43
CA LEU A 156 6.68 -1.93 -11.99
C LEU A 156 5.24 -1.99 -11.48
N GLY A 157 4.36 -1.10 -11.94
CA GLY A 157 2.95 -1.10 -11.55
C GLY A 157 2.18 -2.32 -12.06
N THR A 158 2.57 -2.87 -13.22
CA THR A 158 1.98 -4.11 -13.76
C THR A 158 2.39 -5.31 -12.91
N VAL A 159 3.68 -5.48 -12.62
CA VAL A 159 4.17 -6.60 -11.80
C VAL A 159 3.66 -6.47 -10.37
N GLY A 160 3.71 -5.26 -9.81
CA GLY A 160 3.21 -4.95 -8.47
C GLY A 160 1.73 -5.22 -8.33
N GLY A 161 0.93 -4.73 -9.28
CA GLY A 161 -0.52 -4.95 -9.33
C GLY A 161 -0.90 -6.43 -9.46
N ILE A 162 -0.23 -7.21 -10.33
CA ILE A 162 -0.47 -8.67 -10.41
C ILE A 162 -0.20 -9.33 -9.05
N GLY A 163 0.92 -8.97 -8.40
CA GLY A 163 1.24 -9.43 -7.06
C GLY A 163 0.17 -9.09 -6.03
N LEU A 164 -0.35 -7.85 -6.05
CA LEU A 164 -1.45 -7.43 -5.19
C LEU A 164 -2.72 -8.23 -5.44
N LEU A 165 -3.16 -8.40 -6.70
CA LEU A 165 -4.38 -9.14 -7.03
C LEU A 165 -4.31 -10.59 -6.56
N ILE A 166 -3.20 -11.29 -6.86
CA ILE A 166 -3.02 -12.69 -6.45
C ILE A 166 -2.91 -12.78 -4.92
N GLY A 167 -2.07 -11.94 -4.31
CA GLY A 167 -1.80 -11.98 -2.88
C GLY A 167 -3.02 -11.63 -2.02
N THR A 168 -3.78 -10.60 -2.39
CA THR A 168 -5.00 -10.20 -1.66
C THR A 168 -6.11 -11.23 -1.86
N SER A 169 -6.30 -11.77 -3.06
CA SER A 169 -7.28 -12.83 -3.32
C SER A 169 -6.96 -14.09 -2.51
N GLY A 170 -5.69 -14.51 -2.48
CA GLY A 170 -5.24 -15.64 -1.69
C GLY A 170 -5.42 -15.42 -0.18
N MET A 171 -5.12 -14.23 0.34
CA MET A 171 -5.35 -13.92 1.76
C MET A 171 -6.83 -13.85 2.12
N LEU A 172 -7.69 -13.32 1.25
CA LEU A 172 -9.14 -13.31 1.45
C LEU A 172 -9.71 -14.73 1.43
N TYR A 173 -9.27 -15.56 0.49
CA TYR A 173 -9.64 -16.98 0.42
C TYR A 173 -9.24 -17.74 1.69
N LEU A 174 -7.99 -17.57 2.15
CA LEU A 174 -7.54 -18.21 3.38
C LEU A 174 -8.35 -17.74 4.60
N LYS A 175 -8.63 -16.44 4.71
CA LYS A 175 -9.47 -15.88 5.79
C LYS A 175 -10.88 -16.42 5.79
N TRP A 176 -11.46 -16.61 4.61
CA TRP A 176 -12.80 -17.18 4.47
C TRP A 176 -12.85 -18.65 4.92
N ARG A 177 -11.78 -19.42 4.65
CA ARG A 177 -11.66 -20.83 5.05
C ARG A 177 -11.23 -21.05 6.50
N SER A 178 -10.65 -20.05 7.14
CA SER A 178 -10.11 -20.16 8.50
C SER A 178 -11.20 -20.21 9.55
N ASP A 179 -10.91 -20.89 10.65
CA ASP A 179 -11.78 -20.89 11.82
C ASP A 179 -11.99 -19.47 12.36
N ARG A 180 -13.24 -19.14 12.70
CA ARG A 180 -13.66 -17.79 13.12
C ARG A 180 -13.50 -17.57 14.63
N ASP A 181 -13.38 -18.65 15.39
CA ASP A 181 -13.39 -18.63 16.85
C ASP A 181 -12.22 -17.83 17.50
N PRO A 182 -10.96 -17.90 17.00
CA PRO A 182 -9.84 -17.20 17.63
C PRO A 182 -9.74 -15.70 17.27
N ALA A 183 -10.62 -15.17 16.41
CA ALA A 183 -10.44 -13.84 15.84
C ALA A 183 -11.52 -12.85 16.31
N ALA A 184 -11.09 -11.76 16.98
CA ALA A 184 -11.98 -10.68 17.35
C ALA A 184 -12.61 -10.05 16.07
N GLN A 185 -13.95 -10.09 15.98
CA GLN A 185 -14.69 -9.64 14.78
C GLN A 185 -14.31 -8.24 14.27
N PRO A 186 -14.06 -7.22 15.12
CA PRO A 186 -13.63 -5.90 14.62
C PRO A 186 -12.31 -5.94 13.85
N MET A 187 -11.36 -6.78 14.26
CA MET A 187 -10.07 -6.93 13.58
C MET A 187 -10.24 -7.65 12.24
N LEU A 188 -11.12 -8.66 12.16
CA LEU A 188 -11.42 -9.33 10.90
C LEU A 188 -12.04 -8.37 9.88
N ASN A 189 -12.97 -7.53 10.30
CA ASN A 189 -13.64 -6.57 9.42
C ASN A 189 -12.65 -5.54 8.86
N MET A 190 -11.75 -5.02 9.69
CA MET A 190 -10.68 -4.12 9.26
C MET A 190 -9.73 -4.80 8.26
N ASP A 191 -9.34 -6.05 8.53
CA ASP A 191 -8.46 -6.83 7.67
C ASP A 191 -9.06 -7.05 6.28
N VAL A 192 -10.33 -7.47 6.23
CA VAL A 192 -11.03 -7.75 4.98
C VAL A 192 -11.25 -6.45 4.20
N ALA A 193 -11.65 -5.36 4.87
CA ALA A 193 -11.84 -4.06 4.23
C ALA A 193 -10.54 -3.53 3.62
N PHE A 194 -9.41 -3.71 4.32
CA PHE A 194 -8.10 -3.31 3.82
C PHE A 194 -7.65 -4.15 2.61
N LEU A 195 -7.78 -5.48 2.68
CA LEU A 195 -7.45 -6.37 1.56
C LEU A 195 -8.33 -6.10 0.34
N ALA A 196 -9.63 -5.89 0.53
CA ALA A 196 -10.54 -5.53 -0.54
C ALA A 196 -10.18 -4.19 -1.18
N LEU A 197 -9.78 -3.19 -0.38
CA LEU A 197 -9.36 -1.89 -0.90
C LEU A 197 -8.07 -1.98 -1.74
N LEU A 198 -7.07 -2.76 -1.30
CA LEU A 198 -5.88 -3.03 -2.10
C LEU A 198 -6.22 -3.74 -3.41
N TRP A 199 -7.08 -4.75 -3.36
CA TRP A 199 -7.53 -5.49 -4.54
C TRP A 199 -8.25 -4.57 -5.53
N LEU A 200 -9.20 -3.76 -5.07
CA LEU A 200 -9.94 -2.80 -5.90
C LEU A 200 -9.02 -1.72 -6.48
N THR A 201 -8.07 -1.22 -5.71
CA THR A 201 -7.09 -0.23 -6.18
C THR A 201 -6.24 -0.81 -7.31
N SER A 202 -5.75 -2.04 -7.14
CA SER A 202 -4.98 -2.72 -8.17
C SER A 202 -5.80 -3.02 -9.43
N MET A 203 -7.02 -3.56 -9.26
CA MET A 203 -7.92 -3.86 -10.38
C MET A 203 -8.26 -2.61 -11.19
N THR A 204 -8.61 -1.52 -10.52
CA THR A 204 -8.92 -0.24 -11.18
C THR A 204 -7.70 0.36 -11.89
N GLY A 205 -6.50 0.15 -11.36
CA GLY A 205 -5.25 0.54 -12.03
C GLY A 205 -5.03 -0.18 -13.37
N PHE A 206 -5.30 -1.49 -13.41
CA PHE A 206 -5.29 -2.24 -14.68
C PHE A 206 -6.35 -1.75 -15.66
N PHE A 207 -7.55 -1.43 -15.17
CA PHE A 207 -8.59 -0.90 -16.03
C PHE A 207 -8.19 0.44 -16.63
N VAL A 208 -7.59 1.35 -15.84
CA VAL A 208 -7.02 2.58 -16.37
C VAL A 208 -6.00 2.28 -17.45
N LEU A 209 -5.07 1.35 -17.24
CA LEU A 209 -4.03 1.01 -18.22
C LEU A 209 -4.60 0.45 -19.53
N ILE A 210 -5.55 -0.48 -19.45
CA ILE A 210 -6.15 -1.16 -20.62
C ILE A 210 -7.03 -0.20 -21.43
N TRP A 211 -7.82 0.64 -20.75
CA TRP A 211 -8.80 1.53 -21.39
C TRP A 211 -8.34 2.98 -21.52
N ARG A 212 -7.04 3.27 -21.34
CA ARG A 212 -6.48 4.63 -21.34
C ARG A 212 -6.70 5.43 -22.62
N GLU A 213 -6.97 4.77 -23.76
CA GLU A 213 -7.20 5.42 -25.06
C GLU A 213 -8.68 5.53 -25.42
N THR A 214 -9.59 5.22 -24.48
CA THR A 214 -11.04 5.20 -24.70
C THR A 214 -11.75 6.29 -23.91
N ALA A 215 -13.04 6.49 -24.22
CA ALA A 215 -13.95 7.38 -23.49
C ALA A 215 -14.07 7.02 -21.99
N ALA A 216 -13.78 5.77 -21.61
CA ALA A 216 -13.86 5.32 -20.22
C ALA A 216 -12.69 5.80 -19.36
N MET A 217 -11.60 6.30 -19.96
CA MET A 217 -10.36 6.65 -19.25
C MET A 217 -10.60 7.66 -18.12
N GLY A 218 -11.33 8.74 -18.38
CA GLY A 218 -11.55 9.78 -17.37
C GLY A 218 -12.31 9.26 -16.14
N THR A 219 -13.37 8.48 -16.39
CA THR A 219 -14.14 7.83 -15.32
C THR A 219 -13.29 6.82 -14.53
N LEU A 220 -12.52 5.96 -15.22
CA LEU A 220 -11.66 4.98 -14.57
C LEU A 220 -10.54 5.63 -13.76
N LEU A 221 -9.97 6.72 -14.26
CA LEU A 221 -8.94 7.50 -13.56
C LEU A 221 -9.47 8.07 -12.24
N VAL A 222 -10.65 8.69 -12.26
CA VAL A 222 -11.30 9.22 -11.05
C VAL A 222 -11.61 8.10 -10.05
N ILE A 223 -12.12 6.97 -10.53
CA ILE A 223 -12.37 5.80 -9.68
C ILE A 223 -11.08 5.33 -9.02
N HIS A 224 -10.02 5.15 -9.81
CA HIS A 224 -8.73 4.70 -9.31
C HIS A 224 -8.15 5.68 -8.29
N LEU A 225 -8.12 6.98 -8.59
CA LEU A 225 -7.65 8.02 -7.67
C LEU A 225 -8.46 8.05 -6.36
N GLY A 226 -9.77 7.86 -6.42
CA GLY A 226 -10.62 7.73 -5.22
C GLY A 226 -10.24 6.54 -4.35
N MET A 227 -9.96 5.39 -4.96
CA MET A 227 -9.51 4.20 -4.23
C MET A 227 -8.12 4.40 -3.60
N VAL A 228 -7.17 4.96 -4.37
CA VAL A 228 -5.82 5.30 -3.88
C VAL A 228 -5.88 6.31 -2.74
N ALA A 229 -6.64 7.39 -2.88
CA ALA A 229 -6.81 8.38 -1.81
C ALA A 229 -7.42 7.74 -0.56
N GLY A 230 -8.49 6.94 -0.72
CA GLY A 230 -9.08 6.18 0.38
C GLY A 230 -8.08 5.25 1.07
N LEU A 231 -7.22 4.58 0.30
CA LEU A 231 -6.17 3.69 0.81
C LEU A 231 -5.17 4.47 1.66
N PHE A 232 -4.61 5.56 1.15
CA PHE A 232 -3.60 6.34 1.87
C PHE A 232 -4.18 7.11 3.07
N ILE A 233 -5.43 7.57 3.02
CA ILE A 233 -6.09 8.20 4.18
C ILE A 233 -6.31 7.17 5.30
N THR A 234 -6.67 5.94 4.97
CA THR A 234 -6.91 4.88 5.96
C THR A 234 -5.65 4.14 6.39
N MET A 235 -4.56 4.26 5.63
CA MET A 235 -3.27 3.58 5.87
C MET A 235 -2.74 3.77 7.30
N PRO A 236 -2.67 4.97 7.89
CA PRO A 236 -2.12 5.17 9.23
C PRO A 236 -2.98 4.59 10.35
N TYR A 237 -4.23 4.23 10.05
CA TYR A 237 -5.22 3.73 11.00
C TYR A 237 -5.45 2.22 10.88
N GLY A 238 -4.88 1.59 9.84
CA GLY A 238 -5.05 0.17 9.57
C GLY A 238 -3.84 -0.68 9.96
N LYS A 239 -3.67 -1.81 9.26
CA LYS A 239 -2.54 -2.74 9.47
C LYS A 239 -1.17 -2.15 9.22
N PHE A 240 -1.05 -1.09 8.42
CA PHE A 240 0.25 -0.47 8.14
C PHE A 240 0.87 0.13 9.39
N ALA A 241 0.09 0.75 10.28
CA ALA A 241 0.60 1.19 11.58
C ALA A 241 1.12 0.01 12.42
N HIS A 242 0.44 -1.13 12.38
CA HIS A 242 0.91 -2.34 13.05
C HIS A 242 2.22 -2.88 12.47
N VAL A 243 2.46 -2.73 11.16
CA VAL A 243 3.77 -3.07 10.55
C VAL A 243 4.88 -2.21 11.16
N VAL A 244 4.64 -0.92 11.35
CA VAL A 244 5.61 0.00 11.98
C VAL A 244 5.89 -0.41 13.43
N TYR A 245 4.86 -0.70 14.22
CA TYR A 245 5.04 -1.16 15.61
C TYR A 245 5.77 -2.51 15.67
N ARG A 246 5.42 -3.46 14.79
CA ARG A 246 6.09 -4.75 14.71
C ARG A 246 7.56 -4.60 14.32
N TYR A 247 7.87 -3.73 13.37
CA TYR A 247 9.26 -3.44 13.00
C TYR A 247 10.03 -2.82 14.18
N ALA A 248 9.45 -1.84 14.88
CA ALA A 248 10.06 -1.24 16.06
C ALA A 248 10.32 -2.29 17.16
N ALA A 249 9.40 -3.23 17.37
CA ALA A 249 9.60 -4.34 18.30
C ALA A 249 10.73 -5.30 17.87
N LEU A 250 10.88 -5.58 16.57
CA LEU A 250 11.98 -6.40 16.05
C LEU A 250 13.34 -5.71 16.22
N VAL A 251 13.41 -4.40 16.00
CA VAL A 251 14.62 -3.60 16.26
C VAL A 251 14.99 -3.69 17.73
N ARG A 252 14.01 -3.51 18.63
CA ARG A 252 14.22 -3.63 20.08
C ARG A 252 14.73 -5.02 20.46
N TYR A 253 14.09 -6.07 19.98
CA TYR A 253 14.49 -7.46 20.23
C TYR A 253 15.92 -7.74 19.76
N ALA A 254 16.30 -7.24 18.57
CA ALA A 254 17.65 -7.39 18.06
C ALA A 254 18.70 -6.66 18.93
N ILE A 255 18.38 -5.47 19.45
CA ILE A 255 19.26 -4.74 20.38
C ILE A 255 19.45 -5.54 21.68
N GLU A 256 18.36 -6.08 22.24
CA GLU A 256 18.40 -6.86 23.48
C GLU A 256 19.21 -8.16 23.32
N GLN A 257 19.01 -8.90 22.22
CA GLN A 257 19.82 -10.08 21.92
C GLN A 257 21.30 -9.75 21.80
N ARG A 258 21.64 -8.65 21.11
CA ARG A 258 23.02 -8.21 20.96
C ARG A 258 23.69 -7.85 22.28
N ARG A 259 22.94 -7.28 23.23
CA ARG A 259 23.45 -6.99 24.57
C ARG A 259 23.82 -8.26 25.31
N VAL A 260 22.95 -9.27 25.27
CA VAL A 260 23.20 -10.58 25.86
C VAL A 260 24.36 -11.30 25.18
N GLU A 261 24.50 -11.18 23.85
CA GLU A 261 25.66 -11.73 23.11
C GLU A 261 26.99 -11.05 23.47
N SER A 262 26.96 -9.80 23.93
CA SER A 262 28.14 -9.00 24.26
C SER A 262 28.54 -9.02 25.74
N SER A 263 27.70 -9.58 26.61
CA SER A 263 27.92 -9.72 28.06
C SER A 263 28.45 -11.10 28.41
#